data_AF-A0A7C4CQX7-F1
#
_entry.id   AF-A0A7C4CQX7-F1
#
_cell.length_a   1.000
_cell.length_b   1.000
_cell.length_c   1.000
_cell.angle_alpha   90.00
_cell.angle_beta   90.00
_cell.angle_gamma   90.00
#
_symmetry.space_group_name_H-M   'P 1'
#
loop_
_entity.id
_entity.type
_entity.pdbx_description
1 polymer ?
#
loop_
_entity_poly.entity_id
_entity_poly.type
_entity_poly.pdbx_seq_one_letter_code
_entity_poly.pdbx_strand_id
1 'polypeptide(L)'
;MNQERSMFEKALVEAIDEGLLMLGEGGREVVYFRLRHSYALSKEDVPAHPEIFIECLRKIFGSGSKAIEKTIIKGLYSKLGLTYAEKKNFDFFEYLNEAKKQLGL
;
A
#
# COMPACT_ATOMS: atom_id res chain seq x y z
N MET A 1 -9.85 18.74 2.95
CA MET A 1 -9.31 18.58 1.59
C MET A 1 -7.79 18.43 1.52
N ASN A 2 -6.93 19.45 1.73
CA ASN A 2 -5.46 19.26 1.61
C ASN A 2 -4.83 18.47 2.78
N GLN A 3 -5.33 18.67 4.00
CA GLN A 3 -4.79 18.00 5.18
C GLN A 3 -5.15 16.51 5.22
N GLU A 4 -6.40 16.16 4.93
CA GLU A 4 -6.85 14.75 4.87
C GLU A 4 -6.11 13.96 3.79
N ARG A 5 -5.86 14.59 2.62
CA ARG A 5 -5.08 13.96 1.55
C ARG A 5 -3.66 13.67 2.01
N SER A 6 -3.01 14.65 2.63
CA SER A 6 -1.66 14.48 3.18
C SER A 6 -1.60 13.41 4.28
N MET A 7 -2.61 13.34 5.16
CA MET A 7 -2.72 12.30 6.18
C MET A 7 -2.89 10.90 5.57
N PHE A 8 -3.73 10.77 4.53
CA PHE A 8 -3.92 9.51 3.81
C PHE A 8 -2.62 9.05 3.14
N GLU A 9 -1.95 9.93 2.40
CA GLU A 9 -0.70 9.63 1.70
C GLU A 9 0.37 9.16 2.69
N LYS A 10 0.53 9.89 3.82
CA LYS A 10 1.46 9.50 4.88
C LYS A 10 1.10 8.14 5.49
N ALA A 11 -0.17 7.92 5.82
CA ALA A 11 -0.63 6.65 6.40
C ALA A 11 -0.39 5.48 5.43
N LEU A 12 -0.57 5.69 4.13
CA LEU A 12 -0.32 4.67 3.11
C LEU A 12 1.17 4.34 2.99
N VAL A 13 2.05 5.35 2.96
CA VAL A 13 3.50 5.12 2.92
C VAL A 13 3.97 4.35 4.15
N GLU A 14 3.51 4.72 5.35
CA GLU A 14 3.85 4.02 6.58
C GLU A 14 3.31 2.57 6.59
N ALA A 15 2.07 2.36 6.13
CA ALA A 15 1.47 1.03 6.05
C ALA A 15 2.20 0.13 5.05
N ILE A 16 2.70 0.68 3.94
CA ILE A 16 3.55 -0.04 2.99
C ILE A 16 4.86 -0.42 3.66
N ASP A 17 5.51 0.53 4.33
CA ASP A 17 6.80 0.31 4.96
C ASP A 17 6.75 -0.79 6.02
N GLU A 18 5.75 -0.74 6.90
CA GLU A 18 5.49 -1.75 7.93
C GLU A 18 5.01 -3.07 7.32
N GLY A 19 4.14 -3.02 6.30
CA GLY A 19 3.61 -4.22 5.65
C GLY A 19 4.69 -5.03 4.95
N LEU A 20 5.70 -4.37 4.36
CA LEU A 20 6.84 -5.03 3.73
C LEU A 20 7.79 -5.69 4.73
N LEU A 21 7.83 -5.24 5.99
CA LEU A 21 8.64 -5.88 7.04
C LEU A 21 8.24 -7.33 7.33
N MET A 22 7.05 -7.78 6.90
CA MET A 22 6.68 -9.20 6.97
C MET A 22 7.63 -10.11 6.16
N LEU A 23 8.37 -9.53 5.21
CA LEU A 23 9.39 -10.20 4.40
C LEU A 23 10.80 -10.11 5.02
N GLY A 24 10.92 -9.47 6.18
CA GLY A 24 12.19 -9.04 6.76
C GLY A 24 12.76 -7.77 6.12
N GLU A 25 13.77 -7.20 6.76
CA GLU A 25 14.43 -5.95 6.34
C GLU A 25 14.94 -6.01 4.90
N GLY A 26 15.67 -7.07 4.55
CA GLY A 26 16.18 -7.26 3.19
C GLY A 26 15.06 -7.42 2.15
N GLY A 27 13.94 -8.05 2.52
CA GLY A 27 12.77 -8.16 1.64
C GLY A 27 12.17 -6.80 1.30
N ARG A 28 11.99 -5.94 2.31
CA ARG A 28 11.56 -4.54 2.14
C ARG A 28 12.53 -3.76 1.25
N GLU A 29 13.83 -3.86 1.50
CA GLU A 29 14.85 -3.18 0.70
C GLU A 29 14.83 -3.62 -0.77
N VAL A 30 14.66 -4.91 -1.05
CA VAL A 30 14.56 -5.44 -2.42
C VAL A 30 13.35 -4.85 -3.16
N VAL A 31 12.21 -4.72 -2.48
CA VAL A 31 11.01 -4.12 -3.08
C VAL A 31 11.27 -2.66 -3.44
N TYR A 32 11.80 -1.86 -2.51
CA TYR A 32 12.12 -0.46 -2.79
C TYR A 32 13.26 -0.28 -3.79
N PHE A 33 14.25 -1.17 -3.79
CA PHE A 33 15.29 -1.18 -4.80
C PHE A 33 14.68 -1.39 -6.19
N ARG A 34 13.79 -2.37 -6.35
CA ARG A 34 13.14 -2.64 -7.64
C ARG A 34 12.20 -1.51 -8.06
N LEU A 35 11.45 -0.92 -7.13
CA LEU A 35 10.59 0.23 -7.38
C LEU A 35 11.40 1.42 -7.94
N ARG A 36 12.51 1.76 -7.29
CA ARG A 36 13.38 2.85 -7.74
C ARG A 36 14.06 2.58 -9.08
N HIS A 37 14.59 1.37 -9.30
CA HIS A 37 15.44 1.10 -10.46
C HIS A 37 14.65 0.62 -11.69
N SER A 38 13.52 -0.09 -11.51
CA SER A 38 12.72 -0.59 -12.63
C SER A 38 11.57 0.35 -13.01
N TYR A 39 11.11 1.19 -12.07
CA TYR A 39 9.94 2.03 -12.26
C TYR A 39 10.19 3.52 -12.01
N ALA A 40 11.43 3.91 -11.67
CA ALA A 40 11.80 5.28 -11.34
C ALA A 40 10.92 5.91 -10.24
N LEU A 41 10.46 5.09 -9.29
CA LEU A 41 9.43 5.46 -8.32
C LEU A 41 9.95 5.28 -6.89
N SER A 42 9.84 6.33 -6.06
CA SER A 42 10.18 6.32 -4.64
C SER A 42 8.98 5.88 -3.79
N LYS A 43 9.19 5.52 -2.52
CA LYS A 43 8.06 5.10 -1.66
C LYS A 43 7.05 6.24 -1.46
N GLU A 44 7.53 7.49 -1.45
CA GLU A 44 6.72 8.70 -1.32
C GLU A 44 5.82 8.96 -2.53
N ASP A 45 6.17 8.43 -3.70
CA ASP A 45 5.37 8.55 -4.93
C ASP A 45 4.24 7.50 -5.02
N VAL A 46 4.32 6.43 -4.22
CA VAL A 46 3.36 5.31 -4.28
C VAL A 46 1.91 5.74 -4.07
N PRO A 47 1.57 6.68 -3.17
CA PRO A 47 0.18 7.13 -3.03
C PRO A 47 -0.42 7.73 -4.31
N ALA A 48 0.41 8.33 -5.18
CA ALA A 48 -0.01 8.86 -6.47
C ALA A 48 -0.08 7.77 -7.57
N HIS A 49 0.71 6.70 -7.42
CA HIS A 49 0.83 5.61 -8.39
C HIS A 49 0.74 4.21 -7.74
N PRO A 50 -0.36 3.90 -7.02
CA PRO A 50 -0.50 2.62 -6.34
C PRO A 50 -0.49 1.43 -7.32
N GLU A 51 -0.88 1.64 -8.59
CA GLU A 51 -0.88 0.65 -9.65
C GLU A 51 0.51 0.09 -9.96
N ILE A 52 1.51 0.97 -9.99
CA ILE A 52 2.91 0.60 -10.25
C ILE A 52 3.46 -0.22 -9.09
N PHE A 53 3.12 0.16 -7.85
CA PHE A 53 3.53 -0.58 -6.66
C PHE A 53 2.97 -2.00 -6.65
N ILE A 54 1.69 -2.17 -6.95
CA ILE A 54 1.03 -3.48 -7.00
C ILE A 54 1.61 -4.33 -8.14
N GLU A 55 1.87 -3.74 -9.30
CA GLU A 55 2.57 -4.44 -10.39
C GLU A 55 3.96 -4.93 -9.95
N CYS A 56 4.73 -4.08 -9.25
CA CYS A 56 6.04 -4.43 -8.72
C CYS A 56 5.96 -5.63 -7.76
N LEU A 57 5.02 -5.61 -6.80
CA LEU A 57 4.80 -6.74 -5.89
C LEU A 57 4.43 -8.02 -6.64
N ARG A 58 3.54 -7.94 -7.61
CA ARG A 58 3.13 -9.08 -8.44
C ARG A 58 4.28 -9.63 -9.27
N LYS A 59 5.18 -8.79 -9.79
CA LYS A 59 6.38 -9.23 -10.53
C LYS A 59 7.45 -9.87 -9.64
N ILE A 60 7.51 -9.54 -8.35
CA ILE A 60 8.47 -10.16 -7.41
C ILE A 60 7.89 -11.45 -6.84
N PHE A 61 6.64 -11.42 -6.36
CA PHE A 61 6.07 -12.46 -5.52
C PHE A 61 4.95 -13.27 -6.18
N GLY A 62 4.53 -12.92 -7.40
CA GLY A 62 3.43 -13.59 -8.10
C GLY A 62 2.16 -13.56 -7.26
N SER A 63 1.52 -14.71 -7.07
CA SER A 63 0.31 -14.86 -6.25
C SER A 63 0.54 -14.54 -4.76
N GLY A 64 1.78 -14.66 -4.26
CA GLY A 64 2.13 -14.33 -2.88
C GLY A 64 1.99 -12.85 -2.54
N SER A 65 1.96 -11.97 -3.55
CA SER A 65 1.70 -10.54 -3.37
C SER A 65 0.40 -10.25 -2.64
N LYS A 66 -0.64 -11.07 -2.80
CA LYS A 66 -1.95 -10.88 -2.15
C LYS A 66 -1.86 -10.85 -0.62
N ALA A 67 -0.97 -11.64 -0.03
CA ALA A 67 -0.77 -11.62 1.42
C ALA A 67 -0.15 -10.29 1.88
N ILE A 68 0.78 -9.76 1.09
CA ILE A 68 1.44 -8.46 1.35
C ILE A 68 0.43 -7.32 1.17
N GLU A 69 -0.31 -7.30 0.06
CA GLU A 69 -1.38 -6.33 -0.23
C GLU A 69 -2.36 -6.26 0.96
N LYS A 70 -2.81 -7.42 1.46
CA LYS A 70 -3.73 -7.51 2.59
C LYS A 70 -3.13 -6.99 3.90
N THR A 71 -1.87 -7.29 4.20
CA THR A 71 -1.17 -6.76 5.38
C THR A 71 -1.11 -5.24 5.32
N ILE A 72 -0.77 -4.67 4.16
CA ILE A 72 -0.70 -3.23 3.95
C ILE A 72 -2.07 -2.58 4.16
N ILE A 73 -3.14 -3.12 3.57
CA ILE A 73 -4.50 -2.55 3.72
C ILE A 73 -4.95 -2.58 5.18
N LYS A 74 -4.69 -3.66 5.92
CA LYS A 74 -5.00 -3.72 7.35
C LYS A 74 -4.25 -2.65 8.15
N GLY A 75 -2.96 -2.47 7.85
CA GLY A 75 -2.14 -1.43 8.46
C GLY A 75 -2.68 -0.02 8.14
N LEU A 76 -3.04 0.23 6.89
CA LEU A 76 -3.64 1.49 6.45
C LEU A 76 -4.92 1.81 7.21
N TYR A 77 -5.88 0.88 7.25
CA TYR A 77 -7.15 1.10 7.94
C TYR A 77 -6.92 1.37 9.44
N SER A 78 -6.02 0.62 10.07
CA SER A 78 -5.63 0.84 11.47
C SER A 78 -5.05 2.25 11.70
N LYS A 79 -4.15 2.72 10.82
CA LYS A 79 -3.53 4.05 10.91
C LYS A 79 -4.53 5.18 10.68
N LEU A 80 -5.56 4.94 9.88
CA LEU A 80 -6.63 5.90 9.61
C LEU A 80 -7.77 5.86 10.66
N GLY A 81 -7.69 4.96 11.65
CA GLY A 81 -8.78 4.75 12.61
C GLY A 81 -10.05 4.15 11.99
N LEU A 82 -9.93 3.51 10.82
CA LEU A 82 -11.02 2.85 10.11
C LEU A 82 -11.10 1.37 10.47
N THR A 83 -12.29 0.79 10.37
CA THR A 83 -12.49 -0.65 10.61
C THR A 83 -12.26 -1.43 9.33
N TYR A 84 -11.24 -2.30 9.32
CA TYR A 84 -11.04 -3.25 8.23
C TYR A 84 -12.07 -4.39 8.32
N ALA A 85 -12.77 -4.64 7.22
CA ALA A 85 -13.63 -5.81 7.07
C ALA A 85 -13.29 -6.53 5.76
N GLU A 86 -13.08 -7.84 5.82
CA GLU A 86 -12.82 -8.64 4.63
C GLU A 86 -14.06 -8.64 3.73
N LYS A 87 -13.91 -8.17 2.49
CA LYS A 87 -14.98 -8.16 1.49
C LYS A 87 -14.63 -9.06 0.33
N LYS A 88 -15.59 -9.91 -0.05
CA LYS A 88 -15.47 -10.76 -1.22
C LYS A 88 -15.33 -9.87 -2.46
N ASN A 89 -14.34 -10.16 -3.30
CA ASN A 89 -14.03 -9.44 -4.53
C ASN A 89 -13.43 -8.03 -4.35
N PHE A 90 -12.99 -7.63 -3.15
CA PHE A 90 -12.17 -6.42 -3.01
C PHE A 90 -10.69 -6.76 -3.17
N ASP A 91 -10.07 -6.10 -4.12
CA ASP A 91 -8.64 -5.95 -4.31
C ASP A 91 -8.11 -4.70 -3.59
N PHE A 92 -6.79 -4.52 -3.67
CA PHE A 92 -6.09 -3.41 -3.05
C PHE A 92 -6.69 -2.03 -3.38
N PHE A 93 -7.06 -1.78 -4.64
CA PHE A 93 -7.60 -0.50 -5.08
C PHE A 93 -9.02 -0.26 -4.58
N GLU A 94 -9.85 -1.31 -4.49
CA GLU A 94 -11.18 -1.14 -3.90
C GLU A 94 -11.12 -0.75 -2.42
N TYR A 95 -10.17 -1.30 -1.65
CA TYR A 95 -9.93 -0.88 -0.28
C TYR A 95 -9.36 0.55 -0.19
N LEU A 96 -8.42 0.95 -1.07
CA LEU A 96 -7.94 2.34 -1.09
C LEU A 96 -9.07 3.32 -1.38
N ASN A 97 -9.92 3.01 -2.35
CA ASN A 97 -11.05 3.85 -2.74
C ASN A 97 -12.11 3.92 -1.63
N GLU A 98 -12.35 2.82 -0.93
CA GLU A 98 -13.22 2.83 0.24
C GLU A 98 -12.65 3.72 1.36
N ALA A 99 -11.38 3.56 1.71
CA ALA A 99 -10.75 4.39 2.74
C ALA A 99 -10.83 5.88 2.39
N LYS A 100 -10.54 6.24 1.13
CA LYS A 100 -10.69 7.62 0.63
C LYS A 100 -12.12 8.15 0.81
N LYS A 101 -13.13 7.37 0.41
CA LYS A 101 -14.55 7.75 0.57
C LYS A 101 -14.93 7.97 2.03
N GLN A 102 -14.46 7.12 2.95
CA GLN A 102 -14.74 7.28 4.38
C GLN A 102 -14.07 8.53 4.99
N LEU A 103 -12.99 9.02 4.38
CA LEU A 103 -12.30 10.26 4.75
C LEU A 103 -12.80 11.50 3.99
N GLY A 104 -13.75 11.36 3.05
CA GLY A 104 -14.22 12.47 2.22
C GLY A 104 -13.23 12.96 1.16
N LEU A 105 -12.32 12.09 0.70
CA LEU A 105 -11.29 12.35 -0.34
C LEU A 105 -11.73 12.06 -1.77
#